data_AF-A0A4U3A954-F1
#
_entry.id   AF-A0A4U3A954-F1
#
_cell.length_a   1.000
_cell.length_b   1.000
_cell.length_c   1.000
_cell.angle_alpha   90.00
_cell.angle_beta   90.00
_cell.angle_gamma   90.00
#
_symmetry.space_group_name_H-M   'P 1'
#
loop_
_entity.id
_entity.type
_entity.pdbx_description
1 polymer ?
#
loop_
_entity_poly.entity_id
_entity_poly.type
_entity_poly.pdbx_seq_one_letter_code
_entity_poly.pdbx_strand_id
1 'polypeptide(L)'
;MAWEIFSIIGTIAFALSGAIVAMEEDYDIFGVYILGMATAFGGGALRNLLIGYPIVAFWQQDMLFQIALLSMTIIFLFPNKLIRHWKK
;
A
#
# COMPACT_ATOMS: atom_id res chain seq x y z
N MET A 1 -3.28 15.33 13.91
CA MET A 1 -4.11 14.35 14.66
C MET A 1 -5.09 13.58 13.75
N ALA A 2 -6.29 14.07 13.43
CA ALA A 2 -7.28 13.26 12.68
C ALA A 2 -6.81 12.85 11.26
N TRP A 3 -6.22 13.78 10.51
CA TRP A 3 -5.70 13.53 9.16
C TRP A 3 -4.57 12.49 9.12
N GLU A 4 -3.70 12.47 10.14
CA GLU A 4 -2.62 11.49 10.25
C GLU A 4 -3.18 10.09 10.47
N ILE A 5 -4.17 9.95 11.36
CA ILE A 5 -4.84 8.68 11.63
C ILE A 5 -5.49 8.14 10.34
N PHE A 6 -6.21 8.99 9.60
CA PHE A 6 -6.81 8.58 8.32
C PHE A 6 -5.76 8.24 7.27
N SER A 7 -4.63 8.94 7.24
CA SER A 7 -3.53 8.63 6.32
C SER A 7 -2.93 7.26 6.64
N ILE A 8 -2.68 6.95 7.92
CA ILE A 8 -2.17 5.65 8.36
C ILE A 8 -3.16 4.53 7.99
N ILE A 9 -4.44 4.69 8.33
CA ILE A 9 -5.48 3.69 8.04
C ILE A 9 -5.59 3.47 6.52
N GLY A 10 -5.64 4.55 5.74
CA GLY A 10 -5.72 4.49 4.28
C GLY A 10 -4.51 3.80 3.67
N THR A 11 -3.29 4.17 4.09
CA THR A 11 -2.06 3.55 3.59
C THR A 11 -2.03 2.05 3.89
N ILE A 12 -2.42 1.62 5.09
CA ILE A 12 -2.50 0.18 5.42
C ILE A 12 -3.54 -0.51 4.53
N ALA A 13 -4.75 0.04 4.44
CA ALA A 13 -5.84 -0.56 3.68
C ALA A 13 -5.49 -0.72 2.19
N PHE A 14 -4.94 0.31 1.56
CA PHE A 14 -4.57 0.29 0.15
C PHE A 14 -3.33 -0.57 -0.14
N ALA A 15 -2.31 -0.53 0.73
CA ALA A 15 -1.12 -1.37 0.57
C ALA A 15 -1.49 -2.85 0.66
N LEU A 16 -2.34 -3.22 1.62
CA LEU A 16 -2.85 -4.59 1.76
C LEU A 16 -3.73 -5.00 0.58
N SER A 17 -4.62 -4.12 0.11
CA SER A 17 -5.46 -4.41 -1.05
C SER A 17 -4.63 -4.73 -2.30
N GLY A 18 -3.63 -3.91 -2.62
CA GLY A 18 -2.73 -4.17 -3.75
C GLY A 18 -1.86 -5.41 -3.56
N ALA A 19 -1.37 -5.64 -2.34
CA ALA A 19 -0.60 -6.84 -2.02
C ALA A 19 -1.44 -8.13 -2.17
N ILE A 20 -2.69 -8.13 -1.70
CA ILE A 20 -3.59 -9.29 -1.83
C ILE A 20 -3.86 -9.59 -3.29
N VAL A 21 -4.19 -8.57 -4.10
CA VAL A 21 -4.40 -8.76 -5.56
C VAL A 21 -3.16 -9.32 -6.24
N ALA A 22 -1.96 -8.82 -5.90
CA ALA A 22 -0.71 -9.37 -6.44
C ALA A 22 -0.51 -10.85 -6.06
N MET A 23 -0.84 -11.22 -4.82
CA MET A 23 -0.74 -12.60 -4.35
C MET A 23 -1.80 -13.52 -4.97
N GLU A 24 -2.98 -13.00 -5.31
CA GLU A 24 -4.04 -13.75 -6.03
C GLU A 24 -3.65 -14.03 -7.48
N GLU A 25 -2.91 -13.12 -8.11
CA GLU A 25 -2.35 -13.28 -9.47
C GLU A 25 -0.98 -13.99 -9.46
N ASP A 26 -0.62 -14.66 -8.37
CA ASP A 26 0.61 -15.43 -8.20
C ASP A 26 1.91 -14.64 -8.48
N TYR A 27 1.94 -13.33 -8.21
CA TYR A 27 3.14 -12.52 -8.31
C TYR A 27 4.15 -12.86 -7.20
N ASP A 28 5.44 -12.66 -7.50
CA ASP A 28 6.50 -12.79 -6.52
C ASP A 28 6.49 -11.62 -5.50
N ILE A 29 7.37 -11.71 -4.49
CA ILE A 29 7.46 -10.69 -3.43
C ILE A 29 7.71 -9.28 -3.98
N PHE A 30 8.42 -9.17 -5.11
CA PHE A 30 8.71 -7.88 -5.73
C PHE A 30 7.44 -7.30 -6.38
N GLY A 31 6.66 -8.13 -7.08
CA GLY A 31 5.35 -7.76 -7.63
C GLY A 31 4.37 -7.33 -6.54
N VAL A 32 4.38 -8.01 -5.39
CA VAL A 32 3.57 -7.64 -4.21
C VAL A 32 3.90 -6.23 -3.72
N TYR A 33 5.19 -5.93 -3.55
CA TYR A 33 5.61 -4.59 -3.12
C TYR A 33 5.29 -3.52 -4.17
N ILE A 34 5.52 -3.79 -5.47
CA ILE A 34 5.21 -2.82 -6.52
C ILE A 34 3.72 -2.51 -6.53
N LEU A 35 2.85 -3.52 -6.58
CA LEU A 35 1.41 -3.30 -6.72
C LEU A 35 0.83 -2.67 -5.46
N GLY A 36 1.25 -3.12 -4.27
CA GLY A 36 0.82 -2.52 -3.01
C GLY A 36 1.26 -1.07 -2.85
N MET A 37 2.50 -0.72 -3.23
CA MET A 37 2.98 0.67 -3.21
C MET A 37 2.27 1.55 -4.23
N ALA A 38 2.07 1.05 -5.45
CA ALA A 38 1.32 1.76 -6.48
C ALA A 38 -0.11 2.05 -6.03
N THR A 39 -0.75 1.09 -5.35
CA THR A 39 -2.12 1.24 -4.84
C THR A 39 -2.17 2.23 -3.67
N ALA A 40 -1.23 2.14 -2.72
CA ALA A 40 -1.20 2.99 -1.53
C ALA A 40 -0.84 4.46 -1.83
N PHE A 41 0.05 4.70 -2.79
CA PHE A 41 0.64 6.02 -3.01
C PHE A 41 0.32 6.63 -4.38
N GLY A 42 -0.13 5.84 -5.35
CA GLY A 42 -0.40 6.29 -6.71
C GLY A 42 -1.46 7.40 -6.76
N GLY A 43 -2.52 7.29 -5.96
CA GLY A 43 -3.55 8.34 -5.87
C GLY A 43 -3.01 9.67 -5.34
N GLY A 44 -2.14 9.62 -4.32
CA GLY A 44 -1.49 10.82 -3.77
C GLY A 44 -0.50 11.46 -4.75
N ALA A 45 0.27 10.65 -5.46
CA ALA A 45 1.17 11.11 -6.52
C ALA A 45 0.40 11.79 -7.66
N LEU A 46 -0.67 11.14 -8.16
CA LEU A 46 -1.52 11.69 -9.21
C LEU A 46 -2.23 12.97 -8.76
N ARG A 47 -2.77 13.00 -7.54
CA ARG A 47 -3.37 14.21 -6.95
C ARG A 47 -2.37 15.37 -6.98
N ASN A 48 -1.15 15.14 -6.51
CA ASN A 48 -0.13 16.19 -6.45
C ASN A 48 0.20 16.71 -7.85
N LEU A 49 0.34 15.81 -8.83
CA LEU A 49 0.58 16.18 -10.23
C LEU A 49 -0.57 17.05 -10.79
N LEU A 50 -1.82 16.65 -10.57
CA LEU A 50 -2.99 17.33 -11.13
C LEU A 50 -3.22 18.73 -10.54
N ILE A 51 -2.92 18.94 -9.26
CA ILE A 51 -3.09 20.24 -8.61
C ILE A 51 -1.82 21.11 -8.68
N GLY A 52 -0.77 20.66 -9.37
CA GLY A 52 0.51 21.37 -9.46
C GLY A 52 1.28 21.43 -8.13
N TYR A 53 1.03 20.51 -7.20
CA TYR A 53 1.77 20.42 -5.95
C TYR A 53 3.12 19.73 -6.16
N PRO A 54 4.21 20.19 -5.51
CA PRO A 54 5.55 19.67 -5.76
C PRO A 54 5.65 18.14 -5.59
N ILE A 55 6.15 17.46 -6.62
CA ILE A 55 6.42 16.00 -6.57
C ILE A 55 7.38 15.67 -5.42
N VAL A 56 8.29 16.57 -5.04
CA VAL A 56 9.26 16.31 -3.96
C VAL A 56 8.57 15.97 -2.63
N ALA A 57 7.37 16.51 -2.38
CA ALA A 57 6.62 16.22 -1.16
C ALA A 57 6.12 14.76 -1.10
N PHE A 58 6.05 14.06 -2.23
CA PHE A 58 5.77 12.62 -2.26
C PHE A 58 6.82 11.84 -1.46
N TRP A 59 8.09 12.21 -1.59
CA TRP A 59 9.24 11.53 -0.99
C TRP A 59 9.42 11.85 0.50
N GLN A 60 8.70 12.82 1.04
CA GLN A 60 8.80 13.24 2.44
C GLN A 60 7.89 12.42 3.39
N GLN A 61 7.33 11.30 2.91
CA GLN A 61 6.37 10.47 3.62
C GLN A 61 7.00 9.21 4.25
N ASP A 62 8.19 9.35 4.85
CA ASP A 62 9.02 8.23 5.33
C ASP A 62 8.25 7.23 6.20
N MET A 63 7.49 7.73 7.18
CA MET A 63 6.71 6.88 8.10
C MET A 63 5.64 6.07 7.38
N LEU A 64 4.94 6.67 6.41
CA LEU A 64 3.90 6.00 5.63
C LEU A 64 4.50 4.91 4.73
N PHE A 65 5.66 5.17 4.11
CA PHE A 65 6.36 4.15 3.32
C PHE A 65 6.78 2.95 4.18
N GLN A 66 7.30 3.20 5.39
CA GLN A 66 7.64 2.14 6.33
C GLN A 66 6.41 1.33 6.75
N ILE A 67 5.29 2.00 7.06
CA ILE A 67 4.04 1.34 7.43
C ILE A 67 3.50 0.46 6.29
N ALA A 68 3.54 0.95 5.04
CA ALA A 68 3.12 0.20 3.87
C ALA A 68 3.99 -1.06 3.68
N LEU A 69 5.32 -0.91 3.72
CA LEU A 69 6.28 -2.01 3.61
C LEU A 69 6.07 -3.07 4.71
N LEU A 70 5.93 -2.64 5.97
CA LEU A 70 5.66 -3.56 7.08
C LEU A 70 4.33 -4.29 6.89
N SER A 71 3.27 -3.59 6.51
CA SER A 71 1.95 -4.18 6.29
C SER A 71 1.97 -5.24 5.20
N MET A 72 2.60 -4.94 4.05
CA MET A 72 2.77 -5.88 2.94
C MET A 72 3.65 -7.08 3.32
N THR A 73 4.72 -6.85 4.08
CA THR A 73 5.59 -7.94 4.55
C THR A 73 4.86 -8.89 5.50
N ILE A 74 4.04 -8.34 6.40
CA ILE A 74 3.25 -9.13 7.35
C ILE A 74 2.24 -10.01 6.59
N ILE A 75 1.51 -9.45 5.63
CA ILE A 75 0.51 -10.24 4.88
C ILE A 75 1.17 -11.29 3.99
N PHE A 76 2.32 -10.98 3.38
CA PHE A 76 3.07 -11.91 2.54
C PHE A 76 3.62 -13.11 3.33
N LEU A 77 4.07 -12.90 4.58
CA LEU A 77 4.60 -13.97 5.44
C LEU A 77 3.49 -14.82 6.09
N PHE A 78 2.30 -14.26 6.33
CA PHE A 78 1.19 -14.95 7.00
C PHE A 78 -0.09 -15.04 6.12
N PRO A 79 -0.02 -15.54 4.87
CA PRO A 79 -1.15 -15.55 3.94
C PRO A 79 -2.30 -16.44 4.43
N ASN A 80 -1.96 -17.60 5.01
CA ASN A 80 -2.92 -18.65 5.36
C ASN A 80 -3.91 -18.27 6.46
N LYS A 81 -3.63 -17.25 7.28
CA LYS A 81 -4.55 -16.82 8.34
C LYS A 81 -5.66 -15.90 7.83
N LEU A 82 -5.52 -15.30 6.65
CA LEU A 82 -6.46 -14.27 6.16
C LEU A 82 -7.03 -14.56 4.77
N ILE A 83 -6.22 -15.09 3.83
CA ILE A 83 -6.63 -15.28 2.41
C ILE A 83 -7.58 -16.47 2.22
N ARG A 84 -7.64 -17.40 3.19
CA ARG A 84 -8.54 -18.58 3.12
C ARG A 84 -10.04 -18.21 3.05
N HIS A 85 -10.41 -16.97 3.40
CA HIS A 85 -11.79 -16.49 3.30
C HIS A 85 -12.19 -15.91 1.93
N TRP A 86 -11.24 -15.59 1.05
CA TRP A 86 -11.50 -14.90 -0.22
C TRP A 86 -11.47 -15.83 -1.45
N LYS A 87 -10.97 -17.07 -1.31
CA LYS A 87 -11.03 -18.13 -2.34
C LYS A 87 -12.38 -18.89 -2.38
N LYS A 88 -13.50 -18.24 -2.06
CA LYS A 88 -14.84 -18.86 -2.19
C LYS A 88 -15.60 -18.30 -3.38
#